data_AF-A0A4R2BJZ8-F1
#
_entry.id   AF-A0A4R2BJZ8-F1
#
_cell.length_a   1.000
_cell.length_b   1.000
_cell.length_c   1.000
_cell.angle_alpha   90.00
_cell.angle_beta   90.00
_cell.angle_gamma   90.00
#
_symmetry.space_group_name_H-M   'P 1'
#
loop_
_entity.id
_entity.type
_entity.pdbx_description
1 polymer ?
#
loop_
_entity_poly.entity_id
_entity_poly.type
_entity_poly.pdbx_seq_one_letter_code
_entity_poly.pdbx_strand_id
1 'polypeptide(L)'
;MLNITAAGHLLHNENISDGIREIREELGISVCFDDLHRLGVFPYSIRHEDIIDREYANVFLYEHCFTHKDFLLQGEEVSGLYKIELESFAELISGCKTEILAEEFVSASEDRVPSNIISARLKHFVPHEPAYYKMVIAEVRKKMAAGLKI
;
A
#
# COMPACT_ATOMS: atom_id res chain seq x y z
N MET A 1 7.84 8.51 -4.09
CA MET A 1 6.91 7.77 -4.99
C MET A 1 5.78 7.23 -4.13
N LEU A 2 4.63 6.93 -4.74
CA LEU A 2 3.51 6.27 -4.06
C LEU A 2 3.75 4.75 -4.04
N ASN A 3 3.61 4.16 -2.86
CA ASN A 3 3.71 2.72 -2.64
C ASN A 3 2.42 2.20 -1.97
N ILE A 4 2.34 0.89 -1.72
CA ILE A 4 1.35 0.30 -0.82
C ILE A 4 1.51 0.87 0.61
N THR A 5 0.48 0.66 1.44
CA THR A 5 0.31 1.36 2.72
C THR A 5 1.46 1.18 3.71
N ALA A 6 2.04 -0.02 3.80
CA ALA A 6 3.27 -0.33 4.53
C ALA A 6 3.97 -1.50 3.84
N ALA A 7 5.32 -1.50 3.80
CA ALA A 7 6.09 -2.54 3.13
C ALA A 7 7.54 -2.60 3.62
N GLY A 8 7.95 -3.77 4.12
CA GLY A 8 9.33 -4.05 4.51
C GLY A 8 9.74 -5.50 4.26
N HIS A 9 11.03 -5.78 4.51
CA HIS A 9 11.60 -7.11 4.31
C HIS A 9 11.61 -7.90 5.61
N LEU A 10 11.30 -9.20 5.50
CA LEU A 10 11.53 -10.12 6.60
C LEU A 10 13.03 -10.36 6.76
N LEU A 11 13.52 -10.28 7.99
CA LEU A 11 14.85 -10.70 8.37
C LEU A 11 14.96 -12.24 8.30
N HIS A 12 16.18 -12.74 8.23
CA HIS A 12 16.45 -14.18 8.10
C HIS A 12 15.92 -15.03 9.27
N ASN A 13 15.61 -14.41 10.41
CA ASN A 13 15.11 -15.02 11.63
C ASN A 13 13.63 -14.67 11.91
N GLU A 14 12.95 -14.01 10.97
CA GLU A 14 11.55 -13.62 11.08
C GLU A 14 10.63 -14.59 10.33
N ASN A 15 9.43 -14.79 10.88
CA ASN A 15 8.31 -15.40 10.20
C ASN A 15 7.49 -14.32 9.49
N ILE A 16 6.60 -14.75 8.60
CA ILE A 16 5.70 -13.84 7.87
C ILE A 16 4.88 -12.95 8.83
N SER A 17 4.43 -13.50 9.97
CA SER A 17 3.67 -12.75 10.97
C SER A 17 4.49 -11.67 11.67
N ASP A 18 5.81 -11.83 11.76
CA ASP A 18 6.68 -10.88 12.45
C ASP A 18 6.80 -9.57 11.64
N GLY A 19 6.65 -9.65 10.31
CA GLY A 19 6.63 -8.49 9.41
C GLY A 19 5.47 -7.51 9.66
N ILE A 20 4.48 -7.86 10.50
CA ILE A 20 3.46 -6.89 10.93
C ILE A 20 4.07 -5.70 11.70
N ARG A 21 5.29 -5.86 12.23
CA ARG A 21 6.02 -4.77 12.89
C ARG A 21 6.22 -3.55 11.99
N GLU A 22 6.34 -3.75 10.66
CA GLU A 22 6.56 -2.67 9.69
C GLU A 22 5.39 -1.66 9.73
N ILE A 23 4.15 -2.13 9.95
CA ILE A 23 2.99 -1.24 10.12
C ILE A 23 3.18 -0.29 11.31
N ARG A 24 3.76 -0.79 12.42
CA ARG A 24 4.02 0.04 13.59
C ARG A 24 5.20 0.97 13.38
N GLU A 25 6.26 0.47 12.76
CA GLU A 25 7.48 1.24 12.50
C GLU A 25 7.21 2.39 11.52
N GLU A 26 6.55 2.12 10.39
CA GLU A 26 6.26 3.11 9.36
C GLU A 26 5.10 4.05 9.74
N LEU A 27 4.02 3.52 10.33
CA LEU A 27 2.75 4.23 10.46
C LEU A 27 2.36 4.57 11.90
N GLY A 28 3.05 4.01 12.90
CA GLY A 28 2.77 4.22 14.32
C GLY A 28 1.54 3.49 14.86
N ILE A 29 0.83 2.72 14.03
CA ILE A 29 -0.40 2.00 14.41
C ILE A 29 -0.09 0.54 14.78
N SER A 30 -0.93 -0.04 15.64
CA SER A 30 -0.85 -1.45 15.99
C SER A 30 -2.03 -2.22 15.40
N VAL A 31 -1.74 -3.27 14.64
CA VAL A 31 -2.71 -4.17 14.03
C VAL A 31 -2.42 -5.59 14.51
N CYS A 32 -3.46 -6.41 14.69
CA CYS A 32 -3.29 -7.84 14.97
C CYS A 32 -3.14 -8.61 13.66
N PHE A 33 -2.21 -9.56 13.61
CA PHE A 33 -1.98 -10.36 12.41
C PHE A 33 -3.22 -11.18 12.01
N ASP A 34 -4.01 -11.63 12.99
CA ASP A 34 -5.22 -12.40 12.74
C ASP A 34 -6.34 -11.58 12.09
N ASP A 35 -6.25 -10.24 12.15
CA ASP A 35 -7.19 -9.34 11.46
C ASP A 35 -6.78 -9.07 10.00
N LEU A 36 -5.58 -9.52 9.58
CA LEU A 36 -5.12 -9.35 8.21
C LEU A 36 -5.71 -10.41 7.28
N HIS A 37 -6.35 -9.97 6.20
CA HIS A 37 -6.79 -10.83 5.13
C HIS A 37 -5.66 -11.10 4.15
N ARG A 38 -5.08 -12.30 4.20
CA ARG A 38 -4.09 -12.73 3.21
C ARG A 38 -4.66 -12.68 1.79
N LEU A 39 -3.96 -11.99 0.89
CA LEU A 39 -4.25 -11.94 -0.54
C LEU A 39 -3.42 -12.97 -1.32
N GLY A 40 -2.16 -13.19 -0.94
CA GLY A 40 -1.32 -14.20 -1.59
C GLY A 40 0.17 -13.93 -1.44
N VAL A 41 0.97 -14.69 -2.19
CA VAL A 41 2.38 -14.38 -2.43
C VAL A 41 2.53 -14.02 -3.90
N PHE A 42 3.04 -12.83 -4.18
CA PHE A 42 3.22 -12.34 -5.55
C PHE A 42 4.72 -12.19 -5.84
N PRO A 43 5.26 -12.96 -6.79
CA PRO A 43 6.61 -12.72 -7.27
C PRO A 43 6.65 -11.44 -8.08
N TYR A 44 7.69 -10.62 -7.88
CA TYR A 44 7.98 -9.51 -8.78
C TYR A 44 9.49 -9.29 -8.90
N SER A 45 9.89 -8.55 -9.94
CA SER A 45 11.25 -8.06 -10.07
C SER A 45 11.23 -6.59 -10.45
N ILE A 46 12.05 -5.80 -9.75
CA ILE A 46 12.29 -4.40 -10.09
C ILE A 46 13.77 -4.30 -10.46
N ARG A 47 14.05 -3.68 -11.60
CA ARG A 47 15.42 -3.32 -11.97
C ARG A 47 15.61 -1.83 -11.74
N HIS A 48 16.53 -1.50 -10.85
CA HIS A 48 16.94 -0.13 -10.59
C HIS A 48 18.45 0.00 -10.82
N GLU A 49 18.82 0.71 -11.89
CA GLU A 49 20.22 0.86 -12.31
C GLU A 49 20.91 -0.52 -12.46
N ASP A 50 21.91 -0.77 -11.61
CA ASP A 50 22.71 -2.01 -11.56
C ASP A 50 22.18 -3.04 -10.55
N ILE A 51 21.09 -2.74 -9.85
CA ILE A 51 20.44 -3.62 -8.88
C ILE A 51 19.24 -4.30 -9.52
N ILE A 52 19.17 -5.62 -9.37
CA ILE A 52 17.99 -6.42 -9.70
C ILE A 52 17.41 -6.89 -8.38
N ASP A 53 16.26 -6.32 -8.04
CA ASP A 53 15.47 -6.74 -6.92
C ASP A 53 14.49 -7.84 -7.37
N ARG A 54 14.40 -8.92 -6.60
CA ARG A 54 13.59 -10.10 -6.89
C ARG A 54 12.97 -10.59 -5.60
N GLU A 55 11.66 -10.45 -5.52
CA GLU A 55 10.96 -10.67 -4.27
C GLU A 55 9.77 -11.61 -4.43
N TYR A 56 9.45 -12.28 -3.33
CA TYR A 56 8.18 -12.95 -3.10
C TYR A 56 7.41 -12.17 -2.05
N ALA A 57 6.57 -11.23 -2.48
CA ALA A 57 5.84 -10.37 -1.55
C ALA A 57 4.63 -11.10 -0.97
N ASN A 58 4.61 -11.25 0.36
CA ASN A 58 3.44 -11.72 1.09
C ASN A 58 2.49 -10.53 1.29
N VAL A 59 1.39 -10.50 0.54
CA VAL A 59 0.48 -9.35 0.53
C VAL A 59 -0.77 -9.65 1.33
N PHE A 60 -1.13 -8.67 2.15
CA PHE A 60 -2.27 -8.70 3.05
C PHE A 60 -3.15 -7.47 2.81
N LEU A 61 -4.40 -7.59 3.22
CA LEU A 61 -5.40 -6.54 3.19
C LEU A 61 -5.97 -6.36 4.59
N TYR A 62 -6.18 -5.13 5.00
CA TYR A 62 -6.74 -4.78 6.30
C TYR A 62 -7.90 -3.81 6.12
N GLU A 63 -9.06 -4.16 6.66
CA GLU A 63 -10.20 -3.24 6.79
C GLU A 63 -9.97 -2.38 8.04
N HIS A 64 -9.93 -1.05 7.87
CA HIS A 64 -9.61 -0.15 8.97
C HIS A 64 -10.73 0.85 9.26
N CYS A 65 -10.86 1.22 10.53
CA CYS A 65 -11.69 2.34 10.98
C CYS A 65 -10.89 3.55 11.48
N PHE A 66 -9.56 3.55 11.23
CA PHE A 66 -8.68 4.64 11.64
C PHE A 66 -9.05 5.99 11.01
N THR A 67 -8.75 7.03 11.77
CA THR A 67 -8.73 8.43 11.39
C THR A 67 -7.29 8.89 11.20
N HIS A 68 -7.10 10.06 10.59
CA HIS A 68 -5.76 10.62 10.39
C HIS A 68 -4.97 10.85 11.68
N LYS A 69 -5.65 10.94 12.84
CA LYS A 69 -5.02 11.19 14.15
C LYS A 69 -4.43 9.95 14.80
N ASP A 70 -4.74 8.77 14.27
CA ASP A 70 -4.25 7.51 14.82
C ASP A 70 -2.81 7.20 14.36
N PHE A 71 -2.32 7.92 13.34
CA PHE A 71 -1.05 7.68 12.69
C PHE A 71 0.05 8.56 13.28
N LEU A 72 1.21 7.95 13.49
CA LEU A 72 2.47 8.64 13.81
C LEU A 72 3.51 8.13 12.82
N LEU A 73 3.66 8.84 11.70
CA LEU A 73 4.48 8.39 10.59
C LEU A 73 5.97 8.52 10.94
N GLN A 74 6.76 7.52 10.56
CA GLN A 74 8.22 7.63 10.55
C GLN A 74 8.64 8.46 9.32
N GLY A 75 8.96 9.73 9.54
CA GLY A 75 9.16 10.72 8.46
C GLY A 75 10.30 10.39 7.48
N GLU A 76 11.26 9.56 7.90
CA GLU A 76 12.35 9.07 7.04
C GLU A 76 11.87 8.06 5.99
N GLU A 77 10.77 7.34 6.25
CA GLU A 77 10.23 6.30 5.37
C GLU A 77 8.91 6.71 4.72
N VAL A 78 8.00 7.34 5.48
CA VAL A 78 6.65 7.68 5.04
C VAL A 78 6.38 9.16 5.24
N SER A 79 6.30 9.89 4.12
CA SER A 79 6.02 11.33 4.12
C SER A 79 4.51 11.68 4.16
N GLY A 80 3.62 10.68 4.10
CA GLY A 80 2.18 10.87 4.10
C GLY A 80 1.43 9.69 3.48
N LEU A 81 0.15 9.56 3.81
CA LEU A 81 -0.74 8.55 3.24
C LEU A 81 -1.79 9.21 2.35
N TYR A 82 -2.10 8.57 1.24
CA TYR A 82 -3.13 9.00 0.30
C TYR A 82 -4.13 7.87 0.07
N LYS A 83 -5.41 8.23 0.02
CA LYS A 83 -6.51 7.35 -0.36
C LYS A 83 -6.79 7.49 -1.84
N ILE A 84 -6.99 6.35 -2.48
CA ILE A 84 -7.28 6.24 -3.90
C ILE A 84 -8.45 5.28 -4.06
N GLU A 85 -9.40 5.65 -4.90
CA GLU A 85 -10.53 4.79 -5.25
C GLU A 85 -10.04 3.60 -6.10
N LEU A 86 -10.40 2.39 -5.67
CA LEU A 86 -9.85 1.14 -6.22
C LEU A 86 -10.11 0.98 -7.72
N GLU A 87 -11.30 1.30 -8.20
CA GLU A 87 -11.67 1.16 -9.60
C GLU A 87 -10.94 2.19 -10.48
N SER A 88 -10.76 3.41 -10.00
CA SER A 88 -9.93 4.43 -10.64
C SER A 88 -8.48 3.97 -10.72
N PHE A 89 -7.93 3.39 -9.65
CA PHE A 89 -6.59 2.80 -9.70
C PHE A 89 -6.52 1.66 -10.73
N ALA A 90 -7.53 0.79 -10.79
CA ALA A 90 -7.59 -0.28 -11.78
C ALA A 90 -7.62 0.24 -13.22
N GLU A 91 -8.36 1.33 -13.48
CA GLU A 91 -8.39 2.02 -14.77
C GLU A 91 -7.05 2.67 -15.12
N LEU A 92 -6.30 3.17 -14.13
CA LEU A 92 -4.94 3.66 -14.34
C LEU A 92 -4.00 2.51 -14.77
N ILE A 93 -4.07 1.37 -14.08
CA ILE A 93 -3.22 0.20 -14.35
C ILE A 93 -3.55 -0.45 -15.71
N SER A 94 -4.82 -0.42 -16.14
CA SER A 94 -5.23 -0.92 -17.46
C SER A 94 -4.92 0.05 -18.60
N GLY A 95 -4.58 1.31 -18.30
CA GLY A 95 -4.39 2.38 -19.27
C GLY A 95 -5.69 3.02 -19.76
N CYS A 96 -6.84 2.71 -19.15
CA CYS A 96 -8.11 3.38 -19.43
C CYS A 96 -8.12 4.84 -18.94
N LYS A 97 -7.42 5.12 -17.85
CA LYS A 97 -7.12 6.47 -17.36
C LYS A 97 -5.62 6.71 -17.44
N THR A 98 -5.24 7.95 -17.74
CA THR A 98 -3.83 8.39 -17.69
C THR A 98 -3.49 9.05 -16.35
N GLU A 99 -4.50 9.47 -15.59
CA GLU A 99 -4.39 10.10 -14.29
C GLU A 99 -5.61 9.82 -13.41
N ILE A 100 -5.41 9.84 -12.10
CA ILE A 100 -6.41 9.62 -11.06
C ILE A 100 -6.22 10.61 -9.92
N LEU A 101 -7.26 10.80 -9.12
CA LEU A 101 -7.18 11.61 -7.91
C LEU A 101 -6.74 10.76 -6.73
N ALA A 102 -5.86 11.33 -5.91
CA ALA A 102 -5.45 10.76 -4.62
C ALA A 102 -5.70 11.81 -3.53
N GLU A 103 -6.48 11.44 -2.53
CA GLU A 103 -6.88 12.31 -1.43
C GLU A 103 -5.93 12.09 -0.25
N GLU A 104 -5.33 13.16 0.26
CA GLU A 104 -4.44 13.10 1.42
C GLU A 104 -5.23 12.61 2.63
N PHE A 105 -4.77 11.51 3.22
CA PHE A 105 -5.38 10.90 4.40
C PHE A 105 -4.57 11.16 5.66
N VAL A 106 -3.23 11.15 5.57
CA VAL A 106 -2.34 11.52 6.68
C VAL A 106 -1.24 12.41 6.13
N SER A 107 -1.02 13.55 6.77
CA SER A 107 0.08 14.46 6.44
C SER A 107 1.22 14.24 7.44
N ALA A 108 2.48 14.31 6.98
CA ALA A 108 3.63 14.29 7.89
C ALA A 108 3.70 15.55 8.78
N SER A 109 3.00 16.63 8.42
CA SER A 109 2.88 17.82 9.28
C SER A 109 1.69 17.65 10.24
N GLU A 110 1.97 17.48 11.54
CA GLU A 110 0.98 17.18 12.58
C GLU A 110 -0.10 18.26 12.80
N ASP A 111 0.11 19.48 12.31
CA ASP A 111 -0.70 20.65 12.69
C ASP A 111 -1.89 20.97 11.76
N ARG A 112 -2.23 20.11 10.80
CA ARG A 112 -3.37 20.37 9.91
C ARG A 112 -4.22 19.15 9.61
N VAL A 113 -5.51 19.39 9.40
CA VAL A 113 -6.43 18.41 8.84
C VAL A 113 -5.98 18.11 7.40
N PRO A 114 -5.68 16.84 7.06
CA PRO A 114 -5.37 16.44 5.69
C PRO A 114 -6.53 16.79 4.76
N SER A 115 -6.25 17.50 3.68
CA SER A 115 -7.29 17.97 2.75
C SER A 115 -6.77 18.16 1.32
N ASN A 116 -5.51 17.81 1.04
CA ASN A 116 -4.97 17.96 -0.29
C ASN A 116 -5.53 16.88 -1.22
N ILE A 117 -5.80 17.23 -2.46
CA ILE A 117 -6.10 16.28 -3.53
C ILE A 117 -5.04 16.47 -4.60
N ILE A 118 -4.36 15.38 -4.97
CA ILE A 118 -3.32 15.40 -5.99
C ILE A 118 -3.75 14.56 -7.21
N SER A 119 -3.25 14.95 -8.38
CA SER A 119 -3.35 14.13 -9.58
C SER A 119 -2.16 13.18 -9.66
N ALA A 120 -2.43 11.88 -9.69
CA ALA A 120 -1.43 10.83 -9.77
C ALA A 120 -1.47 10.14 -11.13
N ARG A 121 -0.29 9.88 -11.70
CA ARG A 121 -0.08 9.11 -12.94
C ARG A 121 0.73 7.88 -12.61
N LEU A 122 0.75 6.88 -13.51
CA LEU A 122 1.48 5.63 -13.28
C LEU A 122 2.96 5.84 -12.87
N LYS A 123 3.64 6.83 -13.46
CA LYS A 123 5.02 7.21 -13.13
C LYS A 123 5.25 7.69 -11.69
N HIS A 124 4.19 8.04 -10.96
CA HIS A 124 4.29 8.46 -9.56
C HIS A 124 4.27 7.26 -8.59
N PHE A 125 3.88 6.07 -9.05
CA PHE A 125 3.88 4.84 -8.27
C PHE A 125 5.20 4.08 -8.38
N VAL A 126 5.46 3.18 -7.43
CA VAL A 126 6.55 2.20 -7.55
C VAL A 126 6.42 1.42 -8.86
N PRO A 127 7.49 1.29 -9.67
CA PRO A 127 7.43 0.66 -10.98
C PRO A 127 7.39 -0.87 -10.88
N HIS A 128 6.49 -1.42 -10.07
CA HIS A 128 6.16 -2.83 -10.10
C HIS A 128 5.67 -3.23 -11.49
N GLU A 129 5.92 -4.48 -11.87
CA GLU A 129 5.38 -5.03 -13.11
C GLU A 129 3.85 -4.92 -13.13
N PRO A 130 3.21 -4.60 -14.27
CA PRO A 130 1.74 -4.48 -14.34
C PRO A 130 0.98 -5.72 -13.86
N ALA A 131 1.62 -6.91 -13.92
CA ALA A 131 1.05 -8.14 -13.41
C ALA A 131 0.83 -8.10 -11.89
N TYR A 132 1.76 -7.53 -11.12
CA TYR A 132 1.65 -7.38 -9.66
C TYR A 132 0.38 -6.62 -9.29
N TYR A 133 0.20 -5.43 -9.85
CA TYR A 133 -0.97 -4.59 -9.57
C TYR A 133 -2.28 -5.29 -9.97
N LYS A 134 -2.31 -5.93 -11.14
CA LYS A 134 -3.50 -6.68 -11.60
C LYS A 134 -3.87 -7.80 -10.64
N MET A 135 -2.89 -8.53 -10.12
CA MET A 135 -3.12 -9.61 -9.16
C MET A 135 -3.65 -9.07 -7.82
N VAL A 136 -3.04 -8.02 -7.27
CA VAL A 136 -3.50 -7.38 -6.03
C VAL A 136 -4.93 -6.88 -6.18
N ILE A 137 -5.23 -6.11 -7.24
CA ILE A 137 -6.59 -5.59 -7.51
C ILE A 137 -7.60 -6.73 -7.63
N ALA A 138 -7.25 -7.82 -8.32
CA ALA A 138 -8.15 -8.96 -8.47
C ALA A 138 -8.45 -9.65 -7.13
N GLU A 139 -7.44 -9.84 -6.27
CA GLU A 139 -7.65 -10.44 -4.95
C GLU A 139 -8.43 -9.51 -4.01
N VAL A 140 -8.17 -8.20 -4.03
CA VAL A 140 -8.96 -7.22 -3.26
C VAL A 140 -10.43 -7.28 -3.68
N ARG A 141 -10.74 -7.25 -4.98
CA ARG A 141 -12.12 -7.36 -5.49
C ARG A 141 -12.80 -8.67 -5.07
N LYS A 142 -12.07 -9.79 -5.03
CA LYS A 142 -12.61 -11.06 -4.52
C LYS A 142 -12.98 -10.97 -3.05
N LYS A 143 -12.17 -10.32 -2.21
CA LYS A 143 -12.50 -10.09 -0.80
C LYS A 143 -13.73 -9.20 -0.65
N MET A 144 -13.83 -8.13 -1.45
CA MET A 144 -15.02 -7.25 -1.45
C MET A 144 -16.29 -8.00 -1.86
N ALA A 145 -16.22 -8.82 -2.91
CA ALA A 145 -17.34 -9.64 -3.35
C ALA A 145 -17.77 -10.67 -2.31
N ALA A 146 -16.86 -11.08 -1.42
CA ALA A 146 -17.12 -11.95 -0.28
C ALA A 146 -17.66 -11.20 0.96
N GLY A 147 -17.88 -9.88 0.88
CA GLY A 147 -18.51 -9.07 1.91
C GLY A 147 -17.56 -8.20 2.73
N LEU A 148 -16.25 -8.19 2.42
CA LEU A 148 -15.31 -7.26 3.06
C LEU A 148 -15.62 -5.82 2.63
N LYS A 149 -15.63 -4.88 3.58
CA LYS A 149 -15.80 -3.46 3.28
C LYS A 149 -14.44 -2.78 3.32
N ILE A 150 -14.17 -1.91 2.36
CA ILE A 150 -12.89 -1.21 2.20
C ILE A 150 -13.18 0.25 1.85
#